data_AF-A0A6A5EGN7-F1
#
_entry.id   AF-A0A6A5EGN7-F1
#
_cell.length_a   1.000
_cell.length_b   1.000
_cell.length_c   1.000
_cell.angle_alpha   90.00
_cell.angle_beta   90.00
_cell.angle_gamma   90.00
#
_symmetry.space_group_name_H-M   'P 1'
#
loop_
_entity.id
_entity.type
_entity.pdbx_description
1 polymer ?
#
loop_
_entity_poly.entity_id
_entity_poly.type
_entity_poly.pdbx_seq_one_letter_code
_entity_poly.pdbx_strand_id
1 'polypeptide(L)'
;MKISVSFMLLLLLSSVSANESVESQQTYPQEIYATLREMNVSLVQLKEDVTTELAAQLKTEVDRQKTEVEKLNEQLGVFTAPVRGAYSFEWWVTYDNGGHPASAVLVKNSENVFMAWQKQGSASNGVTLLLEVGDVVFMRLVATTVARDNQNHHTTFSGHLLFPM
;
A
#
# COMPACT_ATOMS: atom_id res chain seq x y z
N MET A 1 -26.74 16.47 -2.80
CA MET A 1 -27.58 16.98 -3.91
C MET A 1 -26.72 17.18 -5.16
N LYS A 2 -26.65 16.21 -6.07
CA LYS A 2 -25.89 16.32 -7.35
C LYS A 2 -26.63 15.72 -8.56
N ILE A 3 -27.95 15.53 -8.45
CA ILE A 3 -28.79 14.87 -9.46
C ILE A 3 -29.58 15.89 -10.32
N SER A 4 -29.54 17.18 -9.98
CA SER A 4 -30.48 18.17 -10.56
C SER A 4 -30.10 18.71 -11.95
N VAL A 5 -28.82 18.71 -12.34
CA VAL A 5 -28.37 19.38 -13.58
C VAL A 5 -28.46 18.47 -14.81
N SER A 6 -28.10 17.18 -14.65
CA SER A 6 -28.19 16.19 -15.74
C SER A 6 -29.65 15.89 -16.12
N PHE A 7 -30.56 15.85 -15.14
CA PHE A 7 -31.98 15.62 -15.38
C PHE A 7 -32.66 16.77 -16.12
N MET A 8 -32.28 18.02 -15.82
CA MET A 8 -32.77 19.21 -16.54
C MET A 8 -32.33 19.24 -18.00
N LEU A 9 -31.10 18.78 -18.30
CA LEU A 9 -30.61 18.70 -19.68
C LEU A 9 -31.31 17.61 -20.49
N LEU A 10 -31.62 16.46 -19.86
CA LEU A 10 -32.42 15.39 -20.48
C LEU A 10 -33.88 15.81 -20.72
N LEU A 11 -34.48 16.59 -19.82
CA LEU A 11 -35.83 17.12 -20.00
C LEU A 11 -35.92 18.11 -21.17
N LEU A 12 -34.92 19.00 -21.32
CA LEU A 12 -34.81 19.95 -22.44
C LEU A 12 -34.70 19.26 -23.81
N LEU A 13 -34.08 18.07 -23.87
CA LEU A 13 -34.00 17.25 -25.08
C LEU A 13 -35.33 16.55 -25.42
N SER A 14 -36.20 16.32 -24.42
CA SER A 14 -37.49 15.65 -24.61
C SER A 14 -38.66 16.59 -24.93
N SER A 15 -38.49 17.90 -24.76
CA SER A 15 -39.56 18.90 -24.98
C SER A 15 -39.76 19.33 -26.44
N VAL A 16 -39.07 18.72 -27.40
CA VAL A 16 -39.28 18.99 -28.83
C VAL A 16 -40.00 17.82 -29.47
N SER A 17 -41.31 17.69 -29.22
CA SER A 17 -42.25 17.08 -30.18
C SER A 17 -43.69 17.18 -29.67
N ALA A 18 -44.47 17.99 -30.39
CA ALA A 18 -45.89 17.84 -30.75
C ALA A 18 -46.63 19.18 -30.62
N ASN A 19 -46.61 19.97 -31.69
CA ASN A 19 -47.74 20.84 -32.01
C ASN A 19 -47.84 21.01 -33.53
N GLU A 20 -48.97 20.58 -34.07
CA GLU A 20 -49.29 20.59 -35.49
C GLU A 20 -49.59 22.01 -36.02
N SER A 21 -49.26 22.20 -37.30
CA SER A 21 -49.79 23.19 -38.25
C SER A 21 -49.49 24.67 -37.97
N VAL A 22 -48.44 25.20 -38.60
CA VAL A 22 -48.51 26.19 -39.71
C VAL A 22 -47.17 26.15 -40.44
N GLU A 23 -47.25 26.23 -41.76
CA GLU A 23 -46.16 26.34 -42.72
C GLU A 23 -45.19 27.48 -42.37
N SER A 24 -44.11 27.13 -41.69
CA SER A 24 -42.86 27.89 -41.67
C SER A 24 -41.75 26.88 -41.91
N GLN A 25 -41.08 26.96 -43.06
CA GLN A 25 -39.81 26.26 -43.28
C GLN A 25 -38.81 26.72 -42.21
N GLN A 26 -38.76 25.99 -41.11
CA GLN A 26 -37.77 26.20 -40.08
C GLN A 26 -36.54 25.40 -40.50
N THR A 27 -35.76 25.97 -41.42
CA THR A 27 -34.39 25.55 -41.71
C THR A 27 -33.55 25.88 -40.49
N TYR A 28 -33.69 25.07 -39.43
CA TYR A 28 -32.77 25.09 -38.32
C TYR A 28 -31.42 24.59 -38.87
N PRO A 29 -30.32 25.37 -38.79
CA PRO A 29 -29.10 25.02 -39.49
C PRO A 29 -28.56 23.68 -39.01
N GLN A 30 -28.33 22.73 -39.93
CA GLN A 30 -27.62 21.46 -39.70
C GLN A 30 -26.30 21.67 -38.93
N GLU A 31 -25.66 22.82 -39.12
CA GLU A 31 -24.46 23.25 -38.41
C GLU A 31 -24.64 23.31 -36.88
N ILE A 32 -25.82 23.66 -36.37
CA ILE A 32 -26.08 23.71 -34.92
C ILE A 32 -26.06 22.31 -34.29
N TYR A 33 -26.62 21.30 -34.97
CA TYR A 33 -26.56 19.92 -34.49
C TYR A 33 -25.16 19.31 -34.65
N ALA A 34 -24.45 19.65 -35.72
CA ALA A 34 -23.06 19.23 -35.93
C ALA A 34 -22.15 19.77 -34.82
N THR A 35 -22.24 21.07 -34.52
CA THR A 35 -21.49 21.72 -33.44
C THR A 35 -21.83 21.16 -32.05
N LEU A 36 -23.11 20.87 -31.77
CA LEU A 36 -23.52 20.19 -30.53
C LEU A 36 -22.92 18.78 -30.42
N ARG A 37 -22.87 18.02 -31.52
CA ARG A 37 -22.28 16.69 -31.56
C ARG A 37 -20.77 16.75 -31.31
N GLU A 38 -20.07 17.70 -31.93
CA GLU A 38 -18.64 17.93 -31.71
C GLU A 38 -18.34 18.30 -30.25
N MET A 39 -19.10 19.24 -29.67
CA MET A 39 -18.95 19.59 -28.25
C MET A 39 -19.20 18.41 -27.31
N ASN A 40 -20.20 17.56 -27.60
CA ASN A 40 -20.45 16.36 -26.81
C ASN A 40 -19.30 15.35 -26.90
N VAL A 41 -18.71 15.17 -28.10
CA VAL A 41 -17.54 14.31 -28.26
C VAL A 41 -16.34 14.88 -27.49
N SER A 42 -16.08 16.18 -27.58
CA SER A 42 -15.02 16.84 -26.82
C SER A 42 -15.23 16.75 -25.30
N LEU A 43 -16.47 16.87 -24.82
CA LEU A 43 -16.81 16.70 -23.40
C LEU A 43 -16.57 15.26 -22.92
N VAL A 44 -16.96 14.27 -23.72
CA VAL A 44 -16.72 12.86 -23.40
C VAL A 44 -15.23 12.56 -23.38
N GLN A 45 -14.48 13.06 -24.36
CA GLN A 45 -13.03 12.85 -24.43
C GLN A 45 -12.30 13.55 -23.28
N LEU A 46 -12.66 14.79 -22.97
CA LEU A 46 -12.13 15.52 -21.82
C LEU A 46 -12.41 14.80 -20.50
N LYS A 47 -13.59 14.18 -20.36
CA LYS A 47 -13.93 13.40 -19.16
C LYS A 47 -12.99 12.19 -19.02
N GLU A 48 -12.77 11.44 -20.09
CA GLU A 48 -11.87 10.28 -20.08
C GLU A 48 -10.42 10.70 -19.78
N ASP A 49 -9.92 11.75 -20.44
CA ASP A 49 -8.57 12.29 -20.22
C ASP A 49 -8.36 12.73 -18.76
N VAL A 50 -9.34 13.42 -18.16
CA VAL A 50 -9.27 13.81 -16.75
C VAL A 50 -9.26 12.60 -15.81
N THR A 51 -10.09 11.58 -16.09
CA THR A 51 -10.14 10.39 -15.23
C THR A 51 -8.89 9.53 -15.33
N THR A 52 -8.31 9.41 -16.51
CA THR A 52 -7.08 8.65 -16.75
C THR A 52 -5.87 9.33 -16.12
N GLU A 53 -5.76 10.65 -16.25
CA GLU A 53 -4.70 11.44 -15.61
C GLU A 53 -4.78 11.34 -14.07
N LEU A 54 -5.97 11.50 -13.48
CA LEU A 54 -6.14 11.38 -12.04
C LEU A 54 -5.80 9.96 -11.54
N ALA A 55 -6.18 8.93 -12.30
CA ALA A 55 -5.85 7.54 -11.95
C ALA A 55 -4.33 7.29 -12.02
N ALA A 56 -3.64 7.82 -13.03
CA ALA A 56 -2.19 7.71 -13.17
C ALA A 56 -1.44 8.44 -12.04
N GLN A 57 -1.90 9.65 -11.68
CA GLN A 57 -1.35 10.42 -10.56
C GLN A 57 -1.55 9.68 -9.23
N LEU A 58 -2.75 9.17 -8.97
CA LEU A 58 -3.05 8.41 -7.76
C LEU A 58 -2.21 7.14 -7.68
N LYS A 59 -2.04 6.42 -8.79
CA LYS A 59 -1.22 5.22 -8.85
C LYS A 59 0.24 5.53 -8.52
N THR A 60 0.79 6.60 -9.11
CA THR A 60 2.15 7.06 -8.84
C THR A 60 2.35 7.42 -7.36
N GLU A 61 1.38 8.10 -6.76
CA GLU A 61 1.44 8.47 -5.35
C GLU A 61 1.35 7.25 -4.41
N VAL A 62 0.50 6.27 -4.73
CA VAL A 62 0.42 5.00 -3.98
C VAL A 62 1.75 4.24 -4.06
N ASP A 63 2.36 4.15 -5.24
CA ASP A 63 3.63 3.45 -5.41
C ASP A 63 4.77 4.19 -4.67
N ARG A 64 4.74 5.53 -4.65
CA ARG A 64 5.65 6.36 -3.85
C ARG A 64 5.51 6.06 -2.35
N GLN A 65 4.29 6.07 -1.82
CA GLN A 65 4.04 5.80 -0.41
C GLN A 65 4.42 4.37 -0.01
N LYS A 66 4.15 3.39 -0.89
CA LYS A 66 4.57 2.00 -0.67
C LYS A 66 6.09 1.88 -0.51
N THR A 67 6.84 2.54 -1.40
CA THR A 67 8.31 2.56 -1.34
C THR A 67 8.80 3.20 -0.04
N GLU A 68 8.15 4.26 0.41
CA GLU A 68 8.49 4.94 1.67
C GLU A 68 8.24 4.04 2.89
N VAL A 69 7.13 3.30 2.90
CA VAL A 69 6.81 2.32 3.96
C VAL A 69 7.82 1.17 3.97
N GLU A 70 8.19 0.64 2.80
CA GLU A 70 9.21 -0.43 2.69
C GLU A 70 10.55 0.03 3.26
N LYS A 71 10.99 1.24 2.91
CA LYS A 71 12.22 1.83 3.47
C LYS A 71 12.17 2.01 4.99
N LEU A 72 11.04 2.45 5.54
CA LEU A 72 10.88 2.58 6.99
C LEU A 72 10.93 1.22 7.69
N ASN A 73 10.31 0.19 7.11
CA ASN A 73 10.36 -1.17 7.63
C ASN A 73 11.80 -1.71 7.67
N GLU A 74 12.60 -1.47 6.62
CA GLU A 74 14.02 -1.82 6.60
C GLU A 74 14.80 -1.13 7.73
N GLN A 75 14.56 0.18 7.94
CA GLN A 75 15.22 0.94 8.99
C GLN A 75 14.84 0.48 10.40
N LEU A 76 13.61 0.01 10.59
CA LEU A 76 13.09 -0.47 11.87
C LEU A 76 13.37 -1.97 12.10
N GLY A 77 13.92 -2.68 11.11
CA GLY A 77 14.13 -4.14 11.19
C GLY A 77 12.81 -4.92 11.23
N VAL A 78 11.77 -4.41 10.58
CA VAL A 78 10.43 -5.00 10.54
C VAL A 78 10.25 -5.76 9.22
N PHE A 79 9.97 -7.05 9.33
CA PHE A 79 9.63 -7.91 8.21
C PHE A 79 8.11 -8.06 8.10
N THR A 80 7.55 -7.94 6.90
CA THR A 80 6.14 -8.27 6.62
C THR A 80 6.08 -9.36 5.57
N ALA A 81 5.37 -10.46 5.85
CA ALA A 81 5.28 -11.59 4.93
C ALA A 81 4.53 -11.20 3.64
N PRO A 82 5.18 -11.23 2.46
CA PRO A 82 4.53 -10.85 1.21
C PRO A 82 3.67 -11.97 0.63
N VAL A 83 3.95 -13.22 1.01
CA VAL A 83 3.24 -14.43 0.58
C VAL A 83 3.05 -15.34 1.79
N ARG A 84 2.04 -16.21 1.71
CA ARG A 84 1.86 -17.26 2.70
C ARG A 84 2.95 -18.32 2.51
N GLY A 85 3.56 -18.77 3.60
CA GLY A 85 4.62 -19.79 3.52
C GLY A 85 5.30 -20.11 4.84
N ALA A 86 6.25 -21.05 4.77
CA ALA A 86 7.13 -21.38 5.89
C ALA A 86 8.40 -20.52 5.80
N TYR A 87 8.70 -19.75 6.85
CA TYR A 87 9.83 -18.84 6.93
C TYR A 87 10.78 -19.27 8.04
N SER A 88 12.08 -19.32 7.76
CA SER A 88 13.12 -19.55 8.76
C SER A 88 13.70 -18.22 9.22
N PHE A 89 13.85 -18.04 10.53
CA PHE A 89 14.46 -16.87 11.16
C PHE A 89 15.59 -17.31 12.09
N GLU A 90 16.69 -16.59 12.09
CA GLU A 90 17.83 -16.79 12.98
C GLU A 90 18.35 -15.44 13.48
N TRP A 91 18.78 -15.40 14.74
CA TRP A 91 19.40 -14.20 15.29
C TRP A 91 20.51 -14.53 16.28
N TRP A 92 21.47 -13.61 16.32
CA TRP A 92 22.61 -13.61 17.23
C TRP A 92 22.68 -12.26 17.94
N VAL A 93 22.76 -12.29 19.27
CA VAL A 93 22.94 -11.10 20.09
C VAL A 93 24.13 -11.28 21.02
N THR A 94 24.91 -10.23 21.24
CA THR A 94 26.04 -10.27 22.15
C THR A 94 25.94 -9.27 23.29
N TYR A 95 26.52 -9.65 24.41
CA TYR A 95 26.59 -8.85 25.63
C TYR A 95 27.63 -7.74 25.50
N ASP A 96 27.56 -6.77 26.41
CA ASP A 96 28.57 -5.75 26.55
C ASP A 96 29.57 -6.06 27.67
N ASN A 97 30.68 -5.32 27.68
CA ASN A 97 31.64 -5.40 28.78
C ASN A 97 31.12 -4.70 30.06
N GLY A 98 29.89 -4.17 30.04
CA GLY A 98 29.25 -3.44 31.13
C GLY A 98 28.47 -4.34 32.10
N GLY A 99 28.44 -5.64 31.86
CA GLY A 99 27.78 -6.62 32.72
C GLY A 99 26.28 -6.75 32.45
N HIS A 100 25.75 -6.15 31.38
CA HIS A 100 24.37 -6.34 30.96
C HIS A 100 24.22 -7.69 30.23
N PRO A 101 23.17 -8.47 30.52
CA PRO A 101 22.86 -9.70 29.76
C PRO A 101 22.58 -9.41 28.28
N ALA A 102 22.88 -10.37 27.42
CA ALA A 102 22.45 -10.34 26.02
C ALA A 102 21.05 -10.94 25.89
N SER A 103 20.11 -10.25 25.26
CA SER A 103 18.82 -10.86 24.95
C SER A 103 18.06 -10.19 23.84
N ALA A 104 17.38 -11.00 23.03
CA ALA A 104 16.34 -10.51 22.13
C ALA A 104 15.27 -11.58 21.93
N VAL A 105 14.04 -11.11 21.72
CA VAL A 105 12.86 -11.95 21.46
C VAL A 105 12.35 -11.69 20.05
N LEU A 106 12.06 -12.75 19.32
CA LEU A 106 11.36 -12.68 18.05
C LEU A 106 9.87 -12.46 18.34
N VAL A 107 9.30 -11.40 17.76
CA VAL A 107 7.89 -11.05 17.92
C VAL A 107 7.17 -11.26 16.60
N LYS A 108 6.03 -11.96 16.63
CA LYS A 108 5.10 -12.08 15.50
C LYS A 108 3.84 -11.29 15.83
N ASN A 109 3.50 -10.29 15.01
CA ASN A 109 2.39 -9.34 15.12
C ASN A 109 2.41 -8.54 16.43
N SER A 110 2.18 -9.19 17.57
CA SER A 110 2.25 -8.61 18.91
C SER A 110 2.66 -9.63 19.98
N GLU A 111 2.93 -10.87 19.59
CA GLU A 111 3.20 -11.97 20.50
C GLU A 111 4.68 -12.34 20.47
N ASN A 112 5.25 -12.53 21.66
CA ASN A 112 6.59 -13.07 21.81
C ASN A 112 6.58 -14.54 21.44
N VAL A 113 7.45 -14.94 20.51
CA VAL A 113 7.50 -16.32 20.01
C VAL A 113 8.64 -17.08 20.70
N PHE A 114 9.89 -16.70 20.43
CA PHE A 114 11.08 -17.33 20.98
C PHE A 114 12.11 -16.28 21.38
N MET A 115 12.86 -16.58 22.45
CA MET A 115 13.86 -15.70 23.03
C MET A 115 15.25 -16.33 22.94
N ALA A 116 16.27 -15.49 22.72
CA ALA A 116 17.65 -15.80 23.06
C ALA A 116 18.01 -14.97 24.30
N TRP A 117 18.60 -15.60 25.32
CA TRP A 117 19.05 -14.90 26.52
C TRP A 117 20.33 -15.53 27.05
N GLN A 118 21.29 -14.69 27.43
CA GLN A 118 22.51 -15.13 28.08
C GLN A 118 23.00 -14.08 29.08
N LYS A 119 23.32 -14.52 30.30
CA LYS A 119 23.82 -13.62 31.36
C LYS A 119 25.18 -12.99 31.04
N GLN A 120 26.10 -13.81 30.52
CA GLN A 120 27.45 -13.40 30.12
C GLN A 120 27.82 -14.21 28.87
N GLY A 121 28.17 -13.53 27.78
CA GLY A 121 28.41 -14.15 26.48
C GLY A 121 27.36 -13.77 25.44
N SER A 122 27.45 -14.43 24.29
CA SER A 122 26.47 -14.28 23.20
C SER A 122 25.32 -15.25 23.39
N ALA A 123 24.15 -14.87 22.89
CA ALA A 123 22.98 -15.73 22.79
C ALA A 123 22.53 -15.80 21.33
N SER A 124 22.03 -16.96 20.92
CA SER A 124 21.44 -17.14 19.60
C SER A 124 20.27 -18.10 19.67
N ASN A 125 19.37 -17.97 18.71
CA ASN A 125 18.24 -18.87 18.54
C ASN A 125 17.75 -18.80 17.08
N GLY A 126 16.92 -19.75 16.68
CA GLY A 126 16.30 -19.79 15.37
C GLY A 126 15.01 -20.59 15.37
N VAL A 127 14.10 -20.25 14.45
CA VAL A 127 12.76 -20.83 14.37
C VAL A 127 12.22 -20.81 12.94
N THR A 128 11.45 -21.84 12.58
CA THR A 128 10.60 -21.83 11.39
C THR A 128 9.16 -21.50 11.77
N LEU A 129 8.58 -20.48 11.14
CA LEU A 129 7.19 -20.04 11.35
C LEU A 129 6.38 -20.14 10.07
N LEU A 130 5.14 -20.60 10.19
CA LEU A 130 4.14 -20.39 9.15
C LEU A 130 3.60 -18.97 9.27
N LEU A 131 3.74 -18.19 8.20
CA LEU A 131 3.27 -16.81 8.12
C LEU A 131 2.18 -16.71 7.05
N GLU A 132 1.15 -15.93 7.36
CA GLU A 132 0.12 -15.48 6.44
C GLU A 132 0.54 -14.15 5.78
N VAL A 133 -0.07 -13.79 4.66
CA VAL A 133 0.20 -12.50 4.00
C VAL A 133 -0.11 -11.35 4.95
N GLY A 134 0.86 -10.47 5.17
CA GLY A 134 0.72 -9.33 6.07
C GLY A 134 1.10 -9.62 7.53
N ASP A 135 1.44 -10.86 7.90
CA ASP A 135 2.04 -11.12 9.22
C ASP A 135 3.35 -10.34 9.36
N VAL A 136 3.54 -9.71 10.51
CA VAL A 136 4.68 -8.86 10.84
C VAL A 136 5.62 -9.56 11.80
N VAL A 137 6.92 -9.56 11.53
CA VAL A 137 7.96 -10.16 12.37
C VAL A 137 9.09 -9.17 12.62
N PHE A 138 9.53 -9.04 13.86
CA PHE A 138 10.66 -8.18 14.23
C PHE A 138 11.33 -8.65 15.52
N MET A 139 12.54 -8.16 15.76
CA MET A 139 13.26 -8.40 17.01
C MET A 139 12.94 -7.33 18.04
N ARG A 140 12.76 -7.74 19.29
CA ARG A 140 12.60 -6.83 20.44
C ARG A 140 13.68 -7.11 21.48
N LEU A 141 14.37 -6.06 21.91
CA LEU A 141 15.31 -6.12 23.02
C LEU A 141 14.54 -6.23 24.35
N VAL A 142 14.96 -7.11 25.25
CA VAL A 142 14.33 -7.27 26.56
C VAL A 142 14.79 -6.15 27.49
N ALA A 143 13.91 -5.67 28.37
CA ALA A 143 14.27 -4.65 29.34
C ALA A 143 15.52 -5.06 30.14
N THR A 144 16.44 -4.11 30.37
CA THR A 144 17.72 -4.30 31.08
C THR A 144 18.74 -5.24 30.42
N THR A 145 18.52 -5.61 29.16
CA THR A 145 19.47 -6.38 28.34
C THR A 145 20.05 -5.52 27.22
N VAL A 146 21.09 -6.03 26.56
CA VAL A 146 21.78 -5.35 25.46
C VAL A 146 21.87 -6.25 24.23
N ALA A 147 21.92 -5.62 23.06
CA ALA A 147 22.40 -6.21 21.83
C ALA A 147 23.56 -5.33 21.36
N ARG A 148 24.76 -5.63 21.85
CA ARG A 148 25.94 -4.83 21.54
C ARG A 148 26.29 -4.97 20.07
N ASP A 149 26.69 -3.86 19.48
CA ASP A 149 27.29 -3.86 18.16
C ASP A 149 28.42 -2.83 18.03
N ASN A 150 29.29 -3.00 17.03
CA ASN A 150 30.33 -2.05 16.65
C ASN A 150 30.73 -2.25 15.17
N GLN A 151 31.88 -1.71 14.75
CA GLN A 151 32.37 -1.83 13.36
C GLN A 151 32.58 -3.28 12.90
N ASN A 152 32.54 -4.26 13.80
CA ASN A 152 32.68 -5.68 13.49
C ASN A 152 31.35 -6.44 13.40
N HIS A 153 30.20 -5.76 13.55
CA HIS A 153 28.87 -6.33 13.29
C HIS A 153 28.56 -7.63 14.08
N HIS A 154 28.57 -7.57 15.41
CA HIS A 154 28.40 -8.75 16.28
C HIS A 154 26.96 -9.27 16.38
N THR A 155 25.99 -8.37 16.18
CA THR A 155 24.58 -8.70 16.30
C THR A 155 23.99 -8.88 14.91
N THR A 156 23.26 -9.97 14.70
CA THR A 156 22.63 -10.28 13.41
C THR A 156 21.18 -10.72 13.58
N PHE A 157 20.36 -10.42 12.59
CA PHE A 157 19.02 -10.95 12.42
C PHE A 157 18.82 -11.24 10.94
N SER A 158 18.41 -12.47 10.62
CA SER A 158 18.18 -12.91 9.26
C SER A 158 16.91 -13.74 9.19
N GLY A 159 16.28 -13.74 8.02
CA GLY A 159 15.15 -14.60 7.74
C GLY A 159 14.94 -14.79 6.25
N HIS A 160 14.37 -15.93 5.86
CA HIS A 160 14.09 -16.26 4.47
C HIS A 160 12.89 -17.19 4.34
N LEU A 161 12.20 -17.09 3.19
CA LEU A 161 11.15 -18.02 2.79
C LEU A 161 11.77 -19.37 2.42
N LEU A 162 11.27 -20.45 3.02
CA LEU A 162 11.63 -21.82 2.65
C LEU A 162 10.78 -22.28 1.46
N PHE A 163 9.46 -22.16 1.57
CA PHE A 163 8.53 -22.49 0.49
C PHE A 163 7.16 -21.81 0.69
N PRO A 164 6.53 -21.34 -0.41
CA PRO A 164 5.17 -20.81 -0.37
C PRO A 164 4.13 -21.92 -0.18
N MET A 165 2.93 -21.56 0.30
CA MET A 165 1.85 -22.49 0.64
C MET A 165 0.49 -22.08 0.12
#